data_AF-A0ABD5ZUR3-F1
#
_entry.id   AF-A0ABD5ZUR3-F1
#
_cell.length_a   1.000
_cell.length_b   1.000
_cell.length_c   1.000
_cell.angle_alpha   90.00
_cell.angle_beta   90.00
_cell.angle_gamma   90.00
#
_symmetry.space_group_name_H-M   'P 1'
#
loop_
_entity.id
_entity.type
_entity.pdbx_description
1 polymer ?
#
loop_
_entity_poly.entity_id
_entity_poly.type
_entity_poly.pdbx_seq_one_letter_code
_entity_poly.pdbx_strand_id
1 'polypeptide(L)' 'MDWRDLVTVALAGVLGMLGGVFGPVGIVAGVVAGAALGARWASRSDRIAALERRVGELEGEEDT' A
#
# COMPACT_ATOMS: atom_id res chain seq x y z
N MET A 1 -10.62 -13.50 8.89
CA MET A 1 -9.71 -12.99 7.85
C MET A 1 -9.97 -11.51 7.75
N ASP A 2 -8.99 -10.68 8.12
CA ASP A 2 -9.14 -9.23 7.96
C ASP A 2 -9.15 -8.88 6.46
N TRP A 3 -9.84 -7.80 6.07
CA TRP A 3 -9.91 -7.34 4.68
C TRP A 3 -8.52 -7.24 4.01
N ARG A 4 -7.50 -6.89 4.81
CA ARG A 4 -6.10 -6.84 4.40
C ARG A 4 -5.63 -8.21 3.91
N ASP A 5 -5.91 -9.30 4.62
CA ASP A 5 -5.50 -10.66 4.24
C ASP A 5 -6.09 -11.10 2.90
N LEU A 6 -7.35 -10.75 2.64
CA LEU A 6 -8.00 -11.04 1.35
C LEU A 6 -7.27 -10.35 0.19
N VAL A 7 -6.89 -9.08 0.38
CA VAL A 7 -6.13 -8.32 -0.62
C VAL A 7 -4.74 -8.92 -0.80
N THR A 8 -4.04 -9.32 0.27
CA THR A 8 -2.70 -9.93 0.17
C THR A 8 -2.74 -11.27 -0.56
N VAL A 9 -3.74 -12.11 -0.26
CA VAL A 9 -3.91 -13.43 -0.91
C VAL A 9 -4.26 -13.27 -2.39
N ALA A 10 -5.17 -12.34 -2.73
CA ALA A 10 -5.51 -12.05 -4.11
C ALA A 10 -4.31 -11.52 -4.90
N LEU A 11 -3.53 -10.62 -4.30
CA LEU A 11 -2.31 -10.07 -4.92
C LEU A 11 -1.24 -11.15 -5.10
N ALA A 12 -1.04 -12.03 -4.11
CA ALA A 12 -0.11 -13.14 -4.19
C ALA A 12 -0.51 -14.16 -5.27
N GLY A 13 -1.81 -14.43 -5.44
CA GLY A 13 -2.32 -15.28 -6.51
C GLY A 13 -2.07 -14.70 -7.91
N VAL A 14 -2.33 -13.39 -8.08
CA VAL A 14 -2.08 -12.68 -9.36
C VAL A 14 -0.58 -12.58 -9.66
N LEU A 15 0.24 -12.24 -8.68
CA LEU A 15 1.70 -12.20 -8.82
C LEU A 15 2.31 -13.58 -9.05
N GLY A 16 1.78 -14.63 -8.42
CA GLY A 16 2.19 -16.01 -8.65
C GLY A 16 1.88 -16.49 -10.07
N MET A 17 0.70 -16.14 -10.60
CA MET A 17 0.35 -16.40 -12.00
C MET A 17 1.25 -15.61 -12.96
N LEU A 18 1.52 -14.34 -12.70
CA LEU A 18 2.37 -13.50 -13.55
C LEU A 18 3.86 -13.88 -13.47
N GLY A 19 4.36 -14.26 -12.30
CA GLY A 19 5.74 -14.71 -12.09
C GLY A 19 6.03 -16.05 -12.77
N GLY A 20 5.03 -16.94 -12.85
CA GLY A 20 5.14 -18.19 -13.61
C GLY A 20 5.30 -17.98 -15.13
N VAL A 21 4.76 -16.89 -15.67
CA VAL A 21 4.82 -16.58 -17.11
C VAL A 21 6.17 -15.99 -17.54
N PHE A 22 6.84 -15.23 -16.67
CA PHE A 22 8.09 -14.51 -16.98
C PHE A 22 9.36 -15.16 -16.38
N GLY A 23 9.22 -16.28 -15.67
CA GLY A 23 10.34 -16.99 -15.06
C GLY A 23 11.01 -16.20 -13.91
N PRO A 24 12.25 -16.54 -13.54
CA PRO A 24 12.95 -15.95 -12.40
C PRO A 24 13.07 -14.42 -12.46
N VAL A 25 13.21 -13.87 -13.67
CA VAL A 25 13.31 -12.43 -13.90
C VAL A 25 11.99 -11.71 -13.57
N GLY A 26 10.84 -12.34 -13.86
CA GLY A 26 9.52 -11.80 -13.52
C GLY A 26 9.29 -11.69 -12.01
N ILE A 27 9.79 -12.65 -11.23
CA ILE A 27 9.69 -12.64 -9.76
C ILE A 27 10.49 -11.45 -9.20
N VAL A 28 11.73 -11.29 -9.64
CA VAL A 28 12.59 -10.18 -9.17
C VAL A 28 11.99 -8.83 -9.55
N ALA A 29 11.55 -8.67 -10.80
CA ALA A 29 10.88 -7.46 -11.25
C ALA A 29 9.59 -7.17 -10.48
N GLY A 30 8.79 -8.20 -10.19
CA GLY A 30 7.57 -8.11 -9.39
C GLY A 30 7.82 -7.66 -7.95
N VAL A 31 8.85 -8.20 -7.29
CA VAL A 31 9.24 -7.78 -5.93
C VAL A 31 9.71 -6.33 -5.91
N VAL A 32 10.56 -5.93 -6.86
CA VAL A 32 11.07 -4.55 -6.95
C VAL A 32 9.92 -3.56 -7.23
N ALA A 33 9.04 -3.88 -8.18
CA ALA A 33 7.87 -3.05 -8.47
C ALA A 33 6.90 -2.98 -7.29
N GLY A 34 6.65 -4.12 -6.62
CA GLY A 34 5.82 -4.20 -5.42
C GLY A 34 6.37 -3.36 -4.27
N ALA A 35 7.68 -3.43 -4.01
CA ALA A 35 8.35 -2.63 -2.99
C ALA A 35 8.29 -1.12 -3.31
N ALA A 36 8.51 -0.73 -4.57
CA ALA A 36 8.42 0.66 -5.00
C ALA A 36 7.00 1.22 -4.86
N LEU A 37 5.99 0.45 -5.27
CA LEU A 37 4.58 0.82 -5.11
C LEU A 37 4.19 0.89 -3.63
N GLY A 38 4.64 -0.06 -2.81
CA GLY A 38 4.45 -0.06 -1.37
C GLY A 38 5.04 1.17 -0.68
N ALA A 39 6.29 1.51 -1.00
CA ALA A 39 6.96 2.70 -0.47
C ALA A 39 6.26 4.00 -0.90
N ARG A 40 5.82 4.09 -2.16
CA ARG A 40 5.05 5.24 -2.64
C ARG A 40 3.70 5.35 -1.93
N TRP A 41 3.02 4.24 -1.71
CA TRP A 41 1.75 4.22 -0.99
C TRP A 41 1.93 4.63 0.48
N ALA A 42 2.94 4.09 1.17
CA ALA A 42 3.29 4.48 2.54
C ALA A 42 3.54 5.99 2.66
N SER A 43 4.35 6.57 1.76
CA SER A 43 4.60 8.02 1.73
C SER A 43 3.34 8.87 1.53
N ARG A 44 2.34 8.32 0.82
CA ARG A 44 1.07 9.00 0.58
C ARG A 44 0.15 8.90 1.80
N SER A 45 0.11 7.73 2.43
CA SER A 45 -0.63 7.49 3.67
C SER A 45 -0.11 8.37 4.81
N ASP A 46 1.20 8.53 4.96
CA ASP A 46 1.79 9.42 5.97
C ASP A 46 1.38 10.88 5.78
N ARG A 47 1.31 11.34 4.53
CA ARG A 47 0.82 12.69 4.20
C ARG A 47 -0.65 12.86 4.55
N ILE A 48 -1.48 11.85 4.30
CA ILE A 48 -2.91 11.88 4.64
C ILE A 48 -3.08 11.92 6.15
N ALA A 49 -2.38 11.07 6.90
CA ALA A 49 -2.43 11.06 8.36
C ALA A 49 -1.96 12.39 8.97
N ALA A 50 -0.95 13.03 8.38
CA ALA A 50 -0.50 14.36 8.79
C ALA A 50 -1.54 15.45 8.53
N LEU A 51 -2.32 15.33 7.45
CA LEU A 51 -3.42 16.24 7.16
C LEU A 51 -4.61 16.02 8.10
N GLU A 52 -5.00 14.77 8.35
CA GLU A 52 -6.08 14.43 9.30
C GLU A 52 -5.80 14.97 10.69
N ARG A 53 -4.55 14.86 11.17
CA ARG A 53 -4.15 15.44 12.46
C ARG A 53 -4.32 16.96 12.48
N ARG A 54 -3.88 17.65 11.42
CA ARG A 54 -4.02 19.12 11.31
C ARG A 54 -5.46 19.57 11.25
N VAL A 55 -6.30 18.84 10.52
CA VAL A 55 -7.74 19.14 10.45
C VAL A 55 -8.36 18.97 11.84
N GLY A 56 -8.06 17.89 12.55
CA GLY A 56 -8.57 17.70 13.92
C GLY A 56 -8.09 18.76 14.91
N GLU A 57 -6.86 19.28 14.78
CA GLU A 57 -6.38 20.40 15.58
C GLU A 57 -7.18 21.69 15.29
N LEU A 58 -7.44 21.99 14.01
CA LEU A 58 -8.20 23.17 13.59
C LEU A 58 -9.67 23.11 14.01
N GLU A 59 -10.32 21.95 13.83
CA GLU A 59 -11.70 21.73 14.26
C GLU A 59 -11.83 21.80 15.79
N GLY A 60 -10.82 21.34 16.53
CA GLY A 60 -10.79 21.43 17.99
C GLY A 60 -10.56 22.84 18.53
N GLU A 61 -9.84 23.70 17.80
CA GLU A 61 -9.66 25.13 18.13
C GLU A 61 -10.92 25.96 17.83
N GLU A 62 -11.72 25.59 16.83
CA GLU A 62 -13.00 26.27 16.52
C GLU A 62 -14.12 25.97 17.53
N ASP A 63 -14.06 24.85 18.25
CA ASP A 63 -15.12 24.38 19.17
C ASP A 63 -14.92 24.83 20.64
N THR A 64 -13.91 25.67 20.91
CA THR A 64 -13.63 26.30 22.24
C THR A 64 -13.69 27.82 22.21
#